data_AF-A0A2V8HYS4-F1
#
_entry.id   AF-A0A2V8HYS4-F1
#
_cell.length_a   1.000
_cell.length_b   1.000
_cell.length_c   1.000
_cell.angle_alpha   90.00
_cell.angle_beta   90.00
_cell.angle_gamma   90.00
#
_symmetry.space_group_name_H-M   'P 1'
#
loop_
_entity.id
_entity.type
_entity.pdbx_description
1 polymer ?
#
loop_
_entity_poly.entity_id
_entity_poly.type
_entity_poly.pdbx_seq_one_letter_code
_entity_poly.pdbx_strand_id
1 'polypeptide(L)'
;MLSVAFSARVGAEGTVASLATARDLYVSASYGDALAMLGSLSGGSRSVEEQQSIDLYRTFCLVALGRAADADKVIEAMLMRQPLYRASTEDLSPRVQTAFQNARRRILPAVIQKEYADAKNAFDSKDWPVASKGFDEVLESMADPDITQLAGSPPLSDIKTLASGFRDLSVKMIAPPAPKVEPKPVRVVKPVYTIDDRDVIAPVAVQQRVPKYPANVSKPLVGVLEFVVDESGVVQAPTMPMSIDSTYDEMVIAAAKKWVYQPATVDGKPVKFIKRLTISVSVTPPR
;
A
#
# COMPACT_ATOMS: atom_id res chain seq x y z
N MET A 1 -52.74 -3.23 -71.40
CA MET A 1 -51.27 -3.42 -71.35
C MET A 1 -50.77 -2.83 -70.04
N LEU A 2 -49.95 -3.59 -69.31
CA LEU A 2 -49.31 -3.27 -68.04
C LEU A 2 -48.40 -2.02 -68.12
N SER A 3 -48.39 -1.21 -67.06
CA SER A 3 -47.14 -0.80 -66.42
C SER A 3 -47.41 -0.12 -65.08
N VAL A 4 -47.14 -0.87 -64.00
CA VAL A 4 -46.92 -0.30 -62.67
C VAL A 4 -45.47 0.19 -62.65
N ALA A 5 -45.27 1.51 -62.62
CA ALA A 5 -43.96 2.08 -62.41
C ALA A 5 -43.63 2.00 -60.92
N PHE A 6 -42.80 1.02 -60.56
CA PHE A 6 -42.20 0.91 -59.23
C PHE A 6 -41.15 2.02 -59.11
N SER A 7 -41.48 3.12 -58.43
CA SER A 7 -40.48 4.11 -58.01
C SER A 7 -39.60 3.48 -56.92
N ALA A 8 -38.47 2.90 -57.33
CA ALA A 8 -37.40 2.55 -56.41
C ALA A 8 -36.77 3.85 -55.90
N ARG A 9 -37.10 4.19 -54.67
CA ARG A 9 -36.45 5.22 -53.87
C ARG A 9 -35.06 4.68 -53.51
N VAL A 10 -34.02 5.06 -54.25
CA VAL A 10 -32.65 4.89 -53.77
C VAL A 10 -32.45 5.94 -52.67
N GLY A 11 -32.71 5.53 -51.43
CA GLY A 11 -32.16 6.23 -50.29
C GLY A 11 -30.65 6.08 -50.38
N ALA A 12 -29.96 7.17 -50.72
CA ALA A 12 -28.57 7.31 -50.31
C ALA A 12 -28.59 7.35 -48.78
N GLU A 13 -28.40 6.20 -48.14
CA GLU A 13 -27.94 6.17 -46.77
C GLU A 13 -26.60 6.92 -46.77
N GLY A 14 -26.63 8.18 -46.33
CA GLY A 14 -25.41 8.90 -46.02
C GLY A 14 -24.70 8.08 -44.96
N THR A 15 -23.67 7.33 -45.35
CA THR A 15 -22.83 6.59 -44.44
C THR A 15 -22.31 7.59 -43.42
N VAL A 16 -22.83 7.53 -42.20
CA VAL A 16 -22.42 8.42 -41.12
C VAL A 16 -20.91 8.25 -41.00
N ALA A 17 -20.16 9.34 -41.18
CA ALA A 17 -18.72 9.30 -41.08
C ALA A 17 -18.36 8.70 -39.72
N SER A 18 -17.72 7.54 -39.75
CA SER A 18 -17.38 6.77 -38.56
C SER A 18 -15.99 6.19 -38.69
N LEU A 19 -15.34 5.95 -37.55
CA LEU A 19 -14.05 5.30 -37.52
C LEU A 19 -14.14 3.87 -38.09
N ALA A 20 -15.25 3.17 -37.89
CA ALA A 20 -15.46 1.84 -38.45
C ALA A 20 -15.44 1.88 -39.99
N THR A 21 -16.19 2.78 -40.61
CA THR A 21 -16.22 2.94 -42.07
C THR A 21 -14.85 3.33 -42.64
N ALA A 22 -14.09 4.17 -41.93
CA ALA A 22 -12.73 4.50 -42.34
C ALA A 22 -11.78 3.29 -42.28
N ARG A 23 -11.96 2.38 -41.31
CA ARG A 23 -11.20 1.14 -41.21
C ARG A 23 -11.52 0.19 -42.36
N ASP A 24 -12.79 0.07 -42.74
CA ASP A 24 -13.21 -0.75 -43.88
C ASP A 24 -12.58 -0.26 -45.18
N LEU A 25 -12.56 1.06 -45.40
CA LEU A 25 -11.89 1.70 -46.54
C LEU A 25 -10.37 1.47 -46.52
N TYR A 26 -9.74 1.45 -45.35
CA TYR A 26 -8.32 1.12 -45.22
C TYR A 26 -8.05 -0.34 -45.60
N VAL A 27 -8.85 -1.29 -45.12
CA VAL A 27 -8.72 -2.73 -45.42
C VAL A 27 -8.96 -3.01 -46.91
N SER A 28 -9.84 -2.24 -47.56
CA SER A 28 -10.07 -2.33 -49.01
C SER A 28 -8.98 -1.64 -49.86
N ALA A 29 -7.88 -1.18 -49.25
CA ALA A 29 -6.81 -0.40 -49.87
C ALA A 29 -7.26 0.94 -50.50
N SER A 30 -8.44 1.45 -50.12
CA SER A 30 -8.97 2.75 -50.53
C SER A 30 -8.40 3.87 -49.66
N TYR A 31 -7.06 4.00 -49.63
CA TYR A 31 -6.35 4.87 -48.68
C TYR A 31 -6.71 6.36 -48.81
N GLY A 32 -7.00 6.84 -50.02
CA GLY A 32 -7.42 8.23 -50.25
C GLY A 32 -8.77 8.55 -49.62
N ASP A 33 -9.75 7.67 -49.84
CA ASP A 33 -11.11 7.81 -49.30
C ASP A 33 -11.11 7.64 -47.78
N ALA A 34 -10.35 6.68 -47.27
CA ALA A 34 -10.14 6.50 -45.83
C ALA A 34 -9.54 7.78 -45.20
N LEU A 35 -8.52 8.37 -45.82
CA LEU A 35 -7.88 9.59 -45.32
C LEU A 35 -8.84 10.80 -45.32
N ALA A 36 -9.66 10.94 -46.37
CA ALA A 36 -10.68 11.98 -46.44
C ALA A 36 -11.74 11.81 -45.32
N MET A 37 -12.21 10.58 -45.12
CA MET A 37 -13.15 10.25 -44.05
C MET A 37 -12.55 10.54 -42.67
N LEU A 38 -11.33 10.08 -42.38
CA LEU A 38 -10.64 10.34 -41.11
C LEU A 38 -10.41 11.84 -40.86
N GLY A 39 -10.17 12.62 -41.92
CA GLY A 39 -10.06 14.08 -41.84
C GLY A 39 -11.35 14.74 -41.35
N SER A 40 -12.50 14.27 -41.84
CA SER A 40 -13.81 14.78 -41.39
C SER A 40 -14.10 14.48 -39.91
N LEU A 41 -13.53 13.39 -39.38
CA LEU A 41 -13.68 12.99 -37.98
C LEU A 41 -12.82 13.81 -37.01
N SER A 42 -11.77 14.48 -37.51
CA SER A 42 -10.77 15.16 -36.68
C SER A 42 -11.26 16.48 -36.04
N GLY A 43 -12.44 16.98 -36.43
CA GLY A 43 -13.00 18.26 -35.95
C GLY A 43 -14.05 18.17 -34.84
N GLY A 44 -14.38 16.97 -34.37
CA GLY A 44 -15.39 16.75 -33.32
C GLY A 44 -14.80 16.59 -31.92
N SER A 45 -15.61 16.82 -30.87
CA SER A 45 -15.25 16.39 -29.51
C SER A 45 -15.29 14.86 -29.45
N ARG A 46 -14.14 14.22 -29.34
CA ARG A 46 -13.95 12.76 -29.32
C ARG A 46 -13.13 12.36 -28.09
N SER A 47 -13.21 11.08 -27.71
CA SER A 47 -12.32 10.57 -26.65
C SER A 47 -10.86 10.60 -27.10
N VAL A 48 -9.93 10.61 -26.15
CA VAL A 48 -8.50 10.59 -26.45
C VAL A 48 -8.15 9.34 -27.25
N GLU A 49 -8.71 8.18 -26.86
CA GLU A 49 -8.47 6.88 -27.49
C GLU A 49 -8.99 6.82 -28.93
N GLU A 50 -10.17 7.40 -29.17
CA GLU A 50 -10.75 7.47 -30.50
C GLU A 50 -9.92 8.40 -31.40
N GLN A 51 -9.47 9.53 -30.87
CA GLN A 51 -8.60 10.45 -31.61
C GLN A 51 -7.23 9.79 -31.91
N GLN A 52 -6.64 9.05 -30.97
CA GLN A 52 -5.41 8.28 -31.21
C GLN A 52 -5.62 7.24 -32.32
N SER A 53 -6.76 6.55 -32.30
CA SER A 53 -7.10 5.59 -33.36
C SER A 53 -7.23 6.28 -34.72
N ILE A 54 -7.90 7.43 -34.80
CA ILE A 54 -8.04 8.22 -36.03
C ILE A 54 -6.65 8.60 -36.56
N ASP A 55 -5.79 9.17 -35.72
CA ASP A 55 -4.45 9.62 -36.10
C ASP A 55 -3.56 8.44 -36.53
N LEU A 56 -3.70 7.27 -35.90
CA LEU A 56 -3.01 6.05 -36.29
C LEU A 56 -3.40 5.58 -37.71
N TYR A 57 -4.70 5.47 -38.00
CA TYR A 57 -5.15 5.09 -39.34
C TYR A 57 -4.81 6.13 -40.40
N ARG A 58 -4.79 7.43 -40.05
CA ARG A 58 -4.31 8.50 -40.94
C ARG A 58 -2.85 8.28 -41.29
N THR A 59 -2.02 7.97 -40.29
CA THR A 59 -0.60 7.63 -40.47
C THR A 59 -0.43 6.45 -41.43
N PHE A 60 -1.22 5.38 -41.26
CA PHE A 60 -1.15 4.22 -42.15
C PHE A 60 -1.50 4.56 -43.59
N CYS A 61 -2.57 5.32 -43.80
CA CYS A 61 -2.99 5.78 -45.14
C CYS A 61 -1.91 6.66 -45.78
N LEU A 62 -1.35 7.61 -45.04
CA LEU A 62 -0.32 8.52 -45.55
C LEU A 62 0.96 7.79 -45.93
N VAL A 63 1.38 6.80 -45.13
CA VAL A 63 2.54 5.96 -45.46
C VAL A 63 2.28 5.10 -46.70
N ALA A 64 1.09 4.49 -46.82
CA ALA A 64 0.70 3.69 -47.98
C ALA A 64 0.65 4.52 -49.27
N LEU A 65 0.23 5.79 -49.18
CA LEU A 65 0.21 6.75 -50.30
C LEU A 65 1.59 7.39 -50.59
N GLY A 66 2.65 7.01 -49.86
CA GLY A 66 3.99 7.58 -50.03
C GLY A 66 4.17 9.01 -49.48
N ARG A 67 3.18 9.54 -48.75
CA ARG A 67 3.18 10.89 -48.16
C ARG A 67 3.87 10.93 -46.79
N ALA A 68 5.16 10.57 -46.76
CA ALA A 68 5.92 10.42 -45.51
C ALA A 68 5.95 11.69 -44.64
N ALA A 69 6.18 12.86 -45.25
CA ALA A 69 6.25 14.12 -44.50
C ALA A 69 4.92 14.50 -43.80
N ASP A 70 3.79 14.09 -44.36
CA ASP A 70 2.49 14.31 -43.72
C ASP A 70 2.25 13.28 -42.61
N ALA A 71 2.69 12.03 -42.80
CA ALA A 71 2.63 11.00 -41.77
C ALA A 71 3.45 11.43 -40.53
N ASP A 72 4.66 11.96 -40.74
CA ASP A 72 5.53 12.43 -39.66
C ASP A 72 4.84 13.51 -38.81
N LYS A 73 4.14 14.47 -39.44
CA LYS A 73 3.39 15.51 -38.71
C LYS A 73 2.26 14.93 -37.86
N VAL A 74 1.55 13.92 -38.37
CA VAL A 74 0.47 13.25 -37.62
C VAL A 74 1.07 12.53 -36.41
N ILE A 75 2.15 11.77 -36.62
CA ILE A 75 2.87 11.07 -35.55
C ILE A 75 3.37 12.05 -34.49
N GLU A 76 3.98 13.17 -34.88
CA GLU A 76 4.45 14.20 -33.95
C GLU A 76 3.29 14.74 -33.10
N ALA A 77 2.14 15.04 -33.71
CA ALA A 77 0.97 15.52 -32.99
C ALA A 77 0.43 14.47 -32.00
N MET A 78 0.45 13.19 -32.37
CA MET A 78 0.10 12.08 -31.46
C MET A 78 1.03 12.04 -30.25
N LEU A 79 2.34 12.13 -30.48
CA LEU A 79 3.36 12.07 -29.42
C LEU A 79 3.37 13.33 -28.54
N MET A 80 3.05 14.50 -29.08
CA MET A 80 2.86 15.71 -28.26
C MET A 80 1.64 15.61 -27.34
N ARG A 81 0.57 14.94 -27.79
CA ARG A 81 -0.64 14.72 -26.98
C ARG A 81 -0.44 13.62 -25.94
N GLN A 82 0.27 12.56 -26.30
CA GLN A 82 0.49 11.40 -25.44
C GLN A 82 1.93 10.87 -25.62
N PRO A 83 2.91 11.44 -24.89
CA PRO A 83 4.34 11.11 -25.06
C PRO A 83 4.67 9.63 -24.87
N LEU A 84 3.97 8.97 -23.95
CA LEU A 84 4.15 7.57 -23.61
C LEU A 84 3.43 6.59 -24.57
N TYR A 85 2.68 7.09 -25.57
CA TYR A 85 1.92 6.24 -26.49
C TYR A 85 2.80 5.33 -27.37
N ARG A 86 2.82 4.02 -27.09
CA ARG A 86 3.51 3.03 -27.92
C ARG A 86 2.49 2.29 -28.79
N ALA A 87 2.65 2.38 -30.10
CA ALA A 87 1.91 1.50 -31.01
C ALA A 87 2.52 0.08 -30.96
N SER A 88 1.65 -0.94 -30.96
CA SER A 88 2.06 -2.35 -31.02
C SER A 88 2.92 -2.61 -32.26
N THR A 89 4.14 -3.10 -32.09
CA THR A 89 5.06 -3.36 -33.21
C THR A 89 4.60 -4.51 -34.10
N GLU A 90 3.75 -5.41 -33.58
CA GLU A 90 3.20 -6.55 -34.33
C GLU A 90 2.21 -6.11 -35.42
N ASP A 91 1.57 -4.95 -35.24
CA ASP A 91 0.56 -4.42 -36.15
C ASP A 91 1.10 -3.35 -37.12
N LEU A 92 2.38 -2.97 -36.98
CA LEU A 92 2.97 -1.88 -37.73
C LEU A 92 3.91 -2.36 -38.84
N SER A 93 3.75 -1.79 -40.04
CA SER A 93 4.75 -1.95 -41.11
C SER A 93 6.11 -1.37 -40.68
N PRO A 94 7.25 -1.91 -41.16
CA PRO A 94 8.58 -1.41 -40.82
C PRO A 94 8.76 0.09 -41.04
N ARG A 95 8.16 0.62 -42.12
CA ARG A 95 8.23 2.06 -42.44
C ARG A 95 7.51 2.93 -41.41
N VAL A 96 6.37 2.47 -40.89
CA VAL A 96 5.64 3.18 -39.84
C VAL A 96 6.41 3.10 -38.52
N GLN A 97 6.98 1.94 -38.18
CA GLN A 97 7.82 1.79 -36.98
C GLN A 97 8.99 2.79 -37.00
N THR A 98 9.73 2.86 -38.10
CA THR A 98 10.83 3.82 -38.27
C THR A 98 10.36 5.27 -38.14
N ALA A 99 9.19 5.61 -38.69
CA ALA A 99 8.64 6.97 -38.57
C ALA A 99 8.33 7.33 -37.10
N PHE A 100 7.72 6.42 -36.32
CA PHE A 100 7.48 6.62 -34.89
C PHE A 100 8.78 6.78 -34.10
N GLN A 101 9.78 5.92 -34.34
CA GLN A 101 11.09 5.99 -33.66
C GLN A 101 11.78 7.33 -33.93
N ASN A 102 11.78 7.78 -35.20
CA ASN A 102 12.39 9.05 -35.58
C ASN A 102 11.65 10.26 -34.96
N ALA A 103 10.31 10.22 -34.94
CA ALA A 103 9.52 11.25 -34.30
C ALA A 103 9.78 11.30 -32.78
N ARG A 104 9.86 10.15 -32.11
CA ARG A 104 10.21 10.05 -30.67
C ARG A 104 11.56 10.69 -30.37
N ARG A 105 12.59 10.35 -31.14
CA ARG A 105 13.94 10.95 -31.01
C ARG A 105 13.97 12.46 -31.14
N ARG A 106 13.06 13.03 -31.93
CA ARG A 106 12.97 14.48 -32.15
C ARG A 106 12.13 15.20 -31.09
N ILE A 107 11.01 14.60 -30.68
CA ILE A 107 10.01 15.28 -29.83
C ILE A 107 10.28 15.08 -28.33
N LEU A 108 10.62 13.85 -27.92
CA LEU A 108 10.73 13.52 -26.49
C LEU A 108 11.74 14.37 -25.72
N PRO A 109 12.92 14.75 -26.25
CA PRO A 109 13.84 15.62 -25.50
C PRO A 109 13.22 16.94 -25.06
N ALA A 110 12.39 17.57 -25.90
CA ALA A 110 11.72 18.82 -25.57
C ALA A 110 10.55 18.60 -24.61
N VAL A 111 9.81 17.50 -24.78
CA VAL A 111 8.72 17.10 -23.89
C VAL A 111 9.25 16.85 -22.47
N ILE A 112 10.32 16.08 -22.33
CA ILE A 112 10.97 15.77 -21.04
C ILE A 112 11.41 17.04 -20.31
N GLN A 113 12.00 18.01 -21.03
CA GLN A 113 12.39 19.29 -20.43
C GLN A 113 11.20 20.08 -19.93
N LYS A 114 10.09 20.08 -20.68
CA LYS A 114 8.85 20.72 -20.29
C LYS A 114 8.21 20.04 -19.08
N GLU A 115 8.09 18.70 -19.10
CA GLU A 115 7.55 17.91 -18.00
C GLU A 115 8.36 18.13 -16.72
N TYR A 116 9.69 18.18 -16.81
CA TYR A 116 10.56 18.51 -15.68
C TYR A 116 10.32 19.93 -15.15
N ALA A 117 10.19 20.93 -16.02
CA ALA A 117 9.91 22.30 -15.60
C ALA A 117 8.54 22.42 -14.91
N ASP A 118 7.51 21.75 -15.44
CA ASP A 118 6.17 21.72 -14.87
C ASP A 118 6.16 21.02 -13.49
N ALA A 119 6.85 19.87 -13.38
CA ALA A 119 7.01 19.14 -12.10
C ALA A 119 7.81 19.96 -11.08
N LYS A 120 8.84 20.68 -11.52
CA LYS A 120 9.62 21.59 -10.67
C LYS A 120 8.78 22.75 -10.16
N ASN A 121 7.91 23.33 -10.98
CA ASN A 121 6.98 24.38 -10.53
C ASN A 121 6.02 23.85 -9.46
N ALA A 122 5.53 22.62 -9.60
CA ALA A 122 4.72 21.96 -8.57
C ALA A 122 5.51 21.73 -7.27
N PHE A 123 6.77 21.28 -7.38
CA PHE A 123 7.67 21.11 -6.24
C PHE A 123 7.90 22.42 -5.49
N ASP A 124 8.23 23.48 -6.22
CA ASP A 124 8.50 24.81 -5.67
C ASP A 124 7.24 25.40 -5.01
N SER A 125 6.06 25.02 -5.51
CA SER A 125 4.74 25.36 -4.94
C SER A 125 4.31 24.46 -3.77
N LYS A 126 5.14 23.47 -3.39
CA LYS A 126 4.87 22.45 -2.36
C LYS A 126 3.67 21.56 -2.66
N ASP A 127 3.26 21.46 -3.92
CA ASP A 127 2.27 20.48 -4.36
C ASP A 127 2.97 19.13 -4.56
N TRP A 128 3.27 18.46 -3.45
CA TRP A 128 4.06 17.23 -3.43
C TRP A 128 3.44 16.10 -4.26
N PRO A 129 2.10 15.85 -4.22
CA PRO A 129 1.48 14.82 -5.06
C PRO A 129 1.66 15.07 -6.55
N VAL A 130 1.47 16.32 -7.00
CA VAL A 130 1.66 16.67 -8.42
C VAL A 130 3.14 16.61 -8.79
N ALA A 131 4.03 17.12 -7.93
CA ALA A 131 5.47 17.09 -8.14
C ALA A 131 6.01 15.66 -8.26
N SER A 132 5.67 14.76 -7.33
CA SER A 132 6.15 13.37 -7.37
C SER A 132 5.70 12.66 -8.65
N LYS A 133 4.44 12.84 -9.04
CA LYS A 133 3.88 12.25 -10.27
C LYS A 133 4.57 12.80 -11.51
N GLY A 134 4.78 14.11 -11.59
CA GLY A 134 5.46 14.74 -12.72
C GLY A 134 6.91 14.28 -12.86
N PHE A 135 7.66 14.13 -11.75
CA PHE A 135 9.02 13.57 -11.83
C PHE A 135 9.03 12.08 -12.18
N ASP A 136 8.04 11.29 -11.76
CA ASP A 136 7.89 9.90 -12.22
C ASP A 136 7.69 9.83 -13.75
N GLU A 137 6.82 10.69 -14.31
CA GLU A 137 6.56 10.79 -15.76
C GLU A 137 7.83 11.17 -16.54
N VAL A 138 8.63 12.11 -16.02
CA VAL A 138 9.95 12.47 -16.61
C VAL A 138 10.87 11.25 -16.68
N LEU A 139 10.98 10.48 -15.58
CA LEU A 139 11.83 9.31 -15.51
C LEU A 139 11.35 8.18 -16.42
N GLU A 140 10.03 8.01 -16.56
CA GLU A 140 9.42 7.06 -17.49
C GLU A 140 9.71 7.44 -18.94
N SER A 141 9.51 8.70 -19.31
CA SER A 141 9.85 9.22 -20.64
C SER A 141 11.34 9.02 -20.97
N MET A 142 12.23 9.19 -19.99
CA MET A 142 13.68 8.93 -20.14
C MET A 142 14.05 7.45 -20.30
N ALA A 143 13.19 6.53 -19.87
CA ALA A 143 13.38 5.10 -20.03
C ALA A 143 12.94 4.60 -21.42
N ASP A 144 12.53 5.50 -22.32
CA ASP A 144 12.14 5.14 -23.67
C ASP A 144 13.35 4.58 -24.48
N PRO A 145 13.19 3.39 -25.12
CA PRO A 145 14.28 2.71 -25.78
C PRO A 145 14.77 3.49 -27.01
N ASP A 146 13.92 4.32 -27.62
CA ASP A 146 14.29 5.07 -28.82
C ASP A 146 15.20 6.25 -28.50
N ILE A 147 15.22 6.71 -27.25
CA ILE A 147 16.03 7.86 -26.79
C ILE A 147 17.08 7.50 -25.74
N THR A 148 17.27 6.23 -25.40
CA THR A 148 18.17 5.81 -24.29
C THR A 148 19.57 6.41 -24.42
N GLN A 149 20.11 6.48 -25.64
CA GLN A 149 21.42 7.12 -25.89
C GLN A 149 21.40 8.64 -25.64
N LEU A 150 20.35 9.33 -26.09
CA LEU A 150 20.16 10.78 -25.86
C LEU A 150 19.97 11.08 -24.37
N ALA A 151 19.21 10.23 -23.67
CA ALA A 151 18.95 10.33 -22.24
C ALA A 151 20.23 10.14 -21.38
N GLY A 152 21.23 9.45 -21.93
CA GLY A 152 22.54 9.29 -21.30
C GLY A 152 23.48 10.49 -21.43
N SER A 153 23.11 11.53 -22.20
CA SER A 153 23.93 12.72 -22.44
C SER A 153 23.28 13.98 -21.88
N PRO A 154 24.08 15.01 -21.48
CA PRO A 154 23.52 16.31 -21.10
C PRO A 154 22.73 16.96 -22.25
N PRO A 155 21.66 17.71 -21.96
CA PRO A 155 21.16 18.05 -20.62
C PRO A 155 20.26 16.98 -19.97
N LEU A 156 19.91 15.91 -20.70
CA LEU A 156 18.93 14.93 -20.24
C LEU A 156 19.46 14.07 -19.08
N SER A 157 20.75 13.73 -19.08
CA SER A 157 21.40 13.01 -17.97
C SER A 157 21.31 13.78 -16.64
N ASP A 158 21.44 15.10 -16.70
CA ASP A 158 21.40 15.98 -15.54
C ASP A 158 19.97 16.07 -15.02
N ILE A 159 19.00 16.27 -15.93
CA ILE A 159 17.57 16.25 -15.61
C ILE A 159 17.19 14.91 -14.97
N LYS A 160 17.74 13.77 -15.43
CA LYS A 160 17.45 12.45 -14.84
C LYS A 160 17.86 12.39 -13.37
N THR A 161 19.06 12.87 -13.09
CA THR A 161 19.63 12.90 -11.74
C THR A 161 18.80 13.80 -10.83
N LEU A 162 18.45 15.00 -11.31
CA LEU A 162 17.64 15.97 -10.56
C LEU A 162 16.22 15.45 -10.32
N ALA A 163 15.56 14.94 -11.36
CA ALA A 163 14.20 14.40 -11.28
C ALA A 163 14.10 13.27 -10.25
N SER A 164 15.06 12.33 -10.25
CA SER A 164 15.11 11.26 -9.24
C SER A 164 15.18 11.81 -7.81
N GLY A 165 16.05 12.79 -7.56
CA GLY A 165 16.18 13.38 -6.22
C GLY A 165 14.92 14.14 -5.78
N PHE A 166 14.35 14.97 -6.65
CA PHE A 166 13.14 15.72 -6.33
C PHE A 166 11.91 14.82 -6.18
N ARG A 167 11.83 13.73 -6.93
CA ARG A 167 10.81 12.69 -6.79
C ARG A 167 10.83 12.10 -5.39
N ASP A 168 11.99 11.65 -4.92
CA ASP A 168 12.14 11.03 -3.60
C ASP A 168 11.82 12.02 -2.47
N LEU A 169 12.26 13.27 -2.60
CA LEU A 169 11.91 14.34 -1.66
C LEU A 169 10.40 14.59 -1.62
N SER A 170 9.74 14.64 -2.78
CA SER A 170 8.28 14.85 -2.88
C SER A 170 7.51 13.70 -2.22
N VAL A 171 7.87 12.45 -2.52
CA VAL A 171 7.25 11.26 -1.93
C VAL A 171 7.39 11.28 -0.40
N LYS A 172 8.56 11.65 0.12
CA LYS A 172 8.79 11.77 1.56
C LYS A 172 7.91 12.82 2.23
N MET A 173 7.58 13.91 1.52
CA MET A 173 6.69 14.97 2.04
C MET A 173 5.21 14.60 1.99
N ILE A 174 4.82 13.68 1.11
CA ILE A 174 3.44 13.11 1.06
C ILE A 174 3.23 12.14 2.22
N ALA A 175 4.28 11.39 2.60
CA ALA A 175 4.18 10.42 3.68
C ALA A 175 3.68 11.11 4.96
N PRO A 176 2.65 10.56 5.63
CA PRO A 176 2.26 11.04 6.95
C PRO A 176 3.50 11.10 7.83
N PRO A 177 3.65 12.15 8.67
CA PRO A 177 4.76 12.17 9.61
C PRO A 177 4.74 10.84 10.35
N ALA A 178 5.85 10.10 10.27
CA ALA A 178 5.99 8.85 11.00
C ALA A 178 5.47 9.12 12.41
N PRO A 179 4.55 8.29 12.95
CA PRO A 179 4.06 8.51 14.29
C PRO A 179 5.28 8.71 15.16
N LYS A 180 5.39 9.90 15.77
CA LYS A 180 6.42 10.19 16.74
C LYS A 180 6.28 9.06 17.74
N VAL A 181 7.20 8.11 17.70
CA VAL A 181 7.31 7.13 18.77
C VAL A 181 7.78 7.99 19.93
N GLU A 182 6.84 8.57 20.65
CA GLU A 182 7.10 8.92 22.03
C GLU A 182 7.74 7.66 22.61
N PRO A 183 8.96 7.75 23.17
CA PRO A 183 9.56 6.60 23.79
C PRO A 183 8.54 6.09 24.80
N LYS A 184 7.91 4.95 24.49
CA LYS A 184 7.07 4.26 25.47
C LYS A 184 7.96 4.15 26.70
N PRO A 185 7.51 4.63 27.88
CA PRO A 185 8.33 4.57 29.07
C PRO A 185 8.84 3.14 29.17
N VAL A 186 10.16 2.98 29.20
CA VAL A 186 10.81 1.67 29.32
C VAL A 186 10.27 1.09 30.61
N ARG A 187 9.30 0.16 30.51
CA ARG A 187 8.69 -0.49 31.68
C ARG A 187 9.82 -1.24 32.36
N VAL A 188 10.20 -0.80 33.55
CA VAL A 188 11.20 -1.48 34.37
C VAL A 188 10.57 -2.79 34.81
N VAL A 189 10.98 -3.89 34.19
CA VAL A 189 10.57 -5.23 34.61
C VAL A 189 11.19 -5.47 35.99
N LYS A 190 10.36 -5.52 37.03
CA LYS A 190 10.82 -5.82 38.39
C LYS A 190 11.16 -7.32 38.51
N PRO A 191 12.12 -7.70 39.38
CA PRO A 191 12.44 -9.10 39.62
C PRO A 191 11.31 -9.91 40.28
N VAL A 192 10.47 -9.24 41.09
CA VAL A 192 9.34 -9.82 41.82
C VAL A 192 8.23 -8.76 41.92
N TYR A 193 6.99 -9.18 41.67
CA TYR A 193 5.79 -8.33 41.69
C TYR A 193 4.94 -8.59 42.94
N THR A 194 4.07 -7.65 43.25
CA THR A 194 3.11 -7.69 44.35
C THR A 194 1.74 -7.21 43.87
N ILE A 195 0.72 -7.30 44.72
CA ILE A 195 -0.62 -6.80 44.39
C ILE A 195 -0.67 -5.28 44.16
N ASP A 196 0.32 -4.54 44.67
CA ASP A 196 0.41 -3.08 44.54
C ASP A 196 0.99 -2.64 43.18
N ASP A 197 1.56 -3.56 42.42
CA ASP A 197 2.10 -3.27 41.10
C ASP A 197 0.97 -3.12 40.08
N ARG A 198 0.89 -1.93 39.49
CA ARG A 198 -0.01 -1.68 38.36
C ARG A 198 0.57 -2.42 37.16
N ASP A 199 -0.27 -3.10 36.39
CA ASP A 199 0.07 -3.85 35.16
C ASP A 199 0.48 -5.33 35.31
N VAL A 200 0.37 -5.90 36.52
CA VAL A 200 0.50 -7.35 36.72
C VAL A 200 -0.88 -8.00 36.89
N ILE A 201 -1.10 -9.10 36.17
CA ILE A 201 -2.23 -9.99 36.42
C ILE A 201 -1.80 -10.95 37.53
N ALA A 202 -2.46 -10.89 38.69
CA ALA A 202 -2.12 -11.66 39.88
C ALA A 202 -2.29 -13.19 39.66
N PRO A 203 -1.55 -14.04 40.40
CA PRO A 203 -1.59 -15.49 40.22
C PRO A 203 -2.90 -16.07 40.76
N VAL A 204 -3.48 -17.01 40.01
CA VAL A 204 -4.76 -17.65 40.31
C VAL A 204 -4.53 -19.03 40.92
N ALA A 205 -5.22 -19.35 42.02
CA ALA A 205 -5.05 -20.62 42.70
C ALA A 205 -5.64 -21.77 41.86
N VAL A 206 -4.81 -22.76 41.53
CA VAL A 206 -5.25 -24.01 40.87
C VAL A 206 -5.44 -25.09 41.93
N GLN A 207 -4.48 -25.22 42.85
CA GLN A 207 -4.54 -26.15 43.97
C GLN A 207 -3.99 -25.49 45.24
N GLN A 208 -4.90 -25.11 46.15
CA GLN A 208 -4.58 -24.46 47.41
C GLN A 208 -5.39 -25.09 48.55
N ARG A 209 -4.88 -26.18 49.14
CA ARG A 209 -5.53 -26.85 50.29
C ARG A 209 -4.89 -26.40 51.59
N VAL A 210 -5.63 -25.65 52.40
CA VAL A 210 -5.23 -25.25 53.75
C VAL A 210 -5.53 -26.42 54.71
N PRO A 211 -4.57 -26.84 55.56
CA PRO A 211 -4.82 -27.86 56.59
C PRO A 211 -5.96 -27.46 57.53
N LYS A 212 -6.64 -28.45 58.11
CA LYS A 212 -7.63 -28.19 59.16
C LYS A 212 -6.91 -27.91 60.48
N TYR A 213 -7.37 -26.91 61.23
CA TYR A 213 -6.83 -26.63 62.56
C TYR A 213 -7.13 -27.81 63.52
N PRO A 214 -6.15 -28.30 64.30
CA PRO A 214 -6.27 -29.57 65.02
C PRO A 214 -7.07 -29.50 66.33
N ALA A 215 -7.33 -28.31 66.86
CA ALA A 215 -8.00 -28.11 68.15
C ALA A 215 -9.31 -27.32 68.03
N ASN A 216 -10.13 -27.35 69.09
CA ASN A 216 -11.29 -26.46 69.20
C ASN A 216 -10.82 -25.08 69.65
N VAL A 217 -11.27 -24.02 68.97
CA VAL A 217 -10.96 -22.64 69.34
C VAL A 217 -12.20 -21.96 69.91
N SER A 218 -12.04 -21.25 71.03
CA SER A 218 -13.11 -20.48 71.67
C SER A 218 -13.26 -19.06 71.11
N LYS A 219 -12.23 -18.58 70.38
CA LYS A 219 -12.22 -17.30 69.67
C LYS A 219 -11.64 -17.50 68.27
N PRO A 220 -12.04 -16.69 67.26
CA PRO A 220 -11.43 -16.76 65.95
C PRO A 220 -9.93 -16.46 66.02
N LEU A 221 -9.13 -17.26 65.31
CA LEU A 221 -7.71 -17.01 65.13
C LEU A 221 -7.45 -16.56 63.69
N VAL A 222 -6.55 -15.61 63.51
CA VAL A 222 -6.20 -15.06 62.19
C VAL A 222 -4.68 -15.00 62.07
N GLY A 223 -4.18 -15.48 60.93
CA GLY A 223 -2.79 -15.32 60.54
C GLY A 223 -2.66 -14.98 59.07
N VAL A 224 -1.44 -14.68 58.66
CA VAL A 224 -1.10 -14.32 57.29
C VAL A 224 0.05 -15.18 56.85
N LEU A 225 -0.18 -15.91 55.76
CA LEU A 225 0.84 -16.65 55.02
C LEU A 225 1.34 -15.77 53.88
N GLU A 226 2.65 -15.58 53.79
CA GLU A 226 3.32 -14.93 52.65
C GLU A 226 4.16 -15.96 51.91
N PHE A 227 4.08 -15.97 50.58
CA PHE A 227 4.88 -16.85 49.73
C PHE A 227 5.09 -16.24 48.35
N VAL A 228 6.09 -16.74 47.62
CA VAL A 228 6.37 -16.36 46.23
C VAL A 228 5.77 -17.42 45.31
N VAL A 229 5.02 -17.01 44.29
CA VAL A 229 4.68 -17.84 43.14
C VAL A 229 5.70 -17.57 42.05
N ASP A 230 6.39 -18.60 41.57
CA ASP A 230 7.36 -18.46 40.48
C ASP A 230 6.71 -18.45 39.09
N GLU A 231 7.53 -18.30 38.05
CA GLU A 231 7.11 -18.21 36.65
C GLU A 231 6.42 -19.49 36.13
N SER A 232 6.59 -20.62 36.83
CA SER A 232 5.92 -21.89 36.53
C SER A 232 4.63 -22.11 37.34
N GLY A 233 4.35 -21.23 38.31
CA GLY A 233 3.18 -21.34 39.18
C GLY A 233 3.42 -22.13 40.47
N VAL A 234 4.67 -22.46 40.79
CA VAL A 234 5.04 -23.20 42.01
C VAL A 234 5.29 -22.24 43.16
N VAL A 235 4.87 -22.64 44.36
CA VAL A 235 5.05 -21.87 45.58
C VAL A 235 6.46 -22.05 46.16
N GLN A 236 7.15 -20.94 46.39
CA GLN A 236 8.48 -20.84 46.98
C GLN A 236 8.46 -19.99 48.26
N ALA A 237 9.40 -20.28 49.16
CA ALA A 237 9.67 -19.55 50.40
C ALA A 237 8.42 -19.16 51.24
N PRO A 238 7.49 -20.10 51.55
CA PRO A 238 6.35 -19.78 52.41
C PRO A 238 6.79 -19.46 53.84
N THR A 239 6.25 -18.37 54.39
CA THR A 239 6.48 -17.89 55.76
C THR A 239 5.17 -17.41 56.37
N MET A 240 5.07 -17.42 57.70
CA MET A 240 3.90 -16.95 58.46
C MET A 240 4.26 -15.64 59.19
N PRO A 241 4.30 -14.48 58.52
CA PRO A 241 4.60 -13.19 59.16
C PRO A 241 3.62 -12.83 60.28
N MET A 242 2.39 -13.34 60.22
CA MET A 242 1.44 -13.28 61.34
C MET A 242 1.05 -14.71 61.71
N SER A 243 1.60 -15.18 62.83
CA SER A 243 1.42 -16.52 63.36
C SER A 243 0.00 -16.74 63.89
N ILE A 244 -0.54 -17.96 63.69
CA ILE A 244 -1.76 -18.43 64.38
C ILE A 244 -1.35 -19.23 65.62
N ASP A 245 -0.51 -20.23 65.40
CA ASP A 245 0.06 -21.12 66.41
C ASP A 245 1.29 -21.80 65.79
N SER A 246 2.37 -21.96 66.55
CA SER A 246 3.66 -22.44 66.04
C SER A 246 3.55 -23.80 65.32
N THR A 247 2.82 -24.76 65.89
CA THR A 247 2.70 -26.10 65.30
C THR A 247 1.79 -26.07 64.07
N TYR A 248 0.72 -25.29 64.11
CA TYR A 248 -0.17 -25.15 62.96
C TYR A 248 0.47 -24.40 61.79
N ASP A 249 1.28 -23.38 62.08
CA ASP A 249 2.01 -22.61 61.08
C ASP A 249 2.96 -23.51 60.27
N GLU A 250 3.67 -24.44 60.92
CA GLU A 250 4.50 -25.44 60.25
C GLU A 250 3.69 -26.35 59.31
N MET A 251 2.49 -26.77 59.74
CA MET A 251 1.58 -27.56 58.90
C MET A 251 1.15 -26.78 57.65
N VAL A 252 0.81 -25.50 57.81
CA VAL A 252 0.43 -24.61 56.71
C VAL A 252 1.61 -24.39 55.75
N ILE A 253 2.81 -24.11 56.27
CA ILE A 253 4.03 -23.93 55.47
C ILE A 253 4.35 -25.20 54.68
N ALA A 254 4.27 -26.38 55.30
CA ALA A 254 4.51 -27.65 54.63
C ALA A 254 3.48 -27.96 53.54
N ALA A 255 2.21 -27.59 53.76
CA ALA A 255 1.16 -27.71 52.75
C ALA A 255 1.36 -26.71 51.60
N ALA A 256 1.75 -25.47 51.90
CA ALA A 256 1.93 -24.40 50.92
C ALA A 256 2.98 -24.74 49.86
N LYS A 257 4.07 -25.42 50.25
CA LYS A 257 5.12 -25.90 49.32
C LYS A 257 4.60 -26.87 48.24
N LYS A 258 3.39 -27.43 48.41
CA LYS A 258 2.75 -28.37 47.47
C LYS A 258 1.62 -27.72 46.67
N TRP A 259 1.41 -26.41 46.82
CA TRP A 259 0.36 -25.70 46.10
C TRP A 259 0.78 -25.34 44.67
N VAL A 260 -0.21 -25.22 43.80
CA VAL A 260 -0.04 -24.87 42.39
C VAL A 260 -0.93 -23.69 42.04
N TYR A 261 -0.37 -22.74 41.32
CA TYR A 261 -1.04 -21.54 40.82
C TYR A 261 -0.85 -21.43 39.31
N GLN A 262 -1.75 -20.72 38.65
CA GLN A 262 -1.41 -20.08 37.38
C GLN A 262 -0.50 -18.88 37.72
N PRO A 263 0.68 -18.76 37.09
CA PRO A 263 1.64 -17.72 37.43
C PRO A 263 1.09 -16.32 37.14
N ALA A 264 1.64 -15.32 37.82
CA ALA A 264 1.33 -13.94 37.51
C ALA A 264 1.89 -13.58 36.14
N THR A 265 1.24 -12.68 35.40
CA THR A 265 1.73 -12.27 34.07
C THR A 265 1.80 -10.76 33.91
N VAL A 266 2.86 -10.28 33.27
CA VAL A 266 3.00 -8.92 32.76
C VAL A 266 3.13 -9.01 31.24
N ASP A 267 2.23 -8.35 30.51
CA ASP A 267 2.18 -8.39 29.03
C ASP A 267 2.17 -9.83 28.48
N GLY A 268 1.49 -10.74 29.18
CA GLY A 268 1.38 -12.17 28.83
C GLY A 268 2.59 -13.04 29.19
N LYS A 269 3.67 -12.46 29.74
CA LYS A 269 4.86 -13.22 30.19
C LYS A 269 4.76 -13.55 31.68
N PRO A 270 5.00 -14.82 32.08
CA PRO A 270 5.04 -15.20 33.49
C PRO A 270 6.12 -14.46 34.28
N VAL A 271 5.78 -14.00 35.48
CA VAL A 271 6.68 -13.30 36.41
C VAL A 271 6.52 -13.83 37.83
N LYS A 272 7.54 -13.64 38.68
CA LYS A 272 7.46 -13.96 40.11
C LYS A 272 6.52 -12.99 40.83
N PHE A 273 5.75 -13.50 41.77
CA PHE A 273 4.77 -12.70 42.51
C PHE A 273 4.71 -13.08 43.99
N ILE A 274 4.84 -12.11 44.88
CA ILE A 274 4.61 -12.30 46.32
C ILE A 274 3.12 -12.21 46.60
N LYS A 275 2.56 -13.31 47.12
CA LYS A 275 1.16 -13.40 47.52
C LYS A 275 1.06 -13.46 49.05
N ARG A 276 0.16 -12.64 49.60
CA ARG A 276 -0.26 -12.70 51.00
C ARG A 276 -1.65 -13.29 51.09
N LEU A 277 -1.81 -14.34 51.88
CA LEU A 277 -3.06 -15.04 52.10
C LEU A 277 -3.42 -14.98 53.59
N THR A 278 -4.58 -14.38 53.89
CA THR A 278 -5.14 -14.42 55.25
C THR A 278 -5.78 -15.78 55.51
N ILE A 279 -5.38 -16.44 56.59
CA ILE A 279 -5.95 -17.69 57.08
C ILE A 279 -6.75 -17.37 58.34
N SER A 280 -8.00 -17.81 58.38
CA SER A 280 -8.86 -17.68 59.55
C SER A 280 -9.33 -19.04 60.05
N VAL A 281 -9.27 -19.24 61.36
CA VAL A 281 -9.83 -20.41 62.06
C VAL A 281 -11.06 -19.93 62.81
N SER A 282 -12.22 -20.47 62.44
CA SER A 282 -13.51 -20.11 63.05
C SER A 282 -13.75 -20.89 64.34
N VAL A 283 -14.56 -20.31 65.24
CA VAL A 283 -14.99 -20.95 66.49
C VAL A 283 -15.80 -22.21 66.20
N THR A 284 -15.43 -23.31 66.86
CA THR A 284 -16.26 -24.52 66.87
C THR A 284 -17.17 -24.45 68.10
N PRO A 285 -18.51 -24.37 67.94
CA PRO A 285 -19.40 -24.37 69.10
C PRO A 285 -19.26 -25.68 69.89
N PRO A 286 -19.36 -25.65 71.22
CA PRO A 286 -19.33 -26.87 72.03
C PRO A 286 -20.44 -27.82 71.60
N ARG A 287 -20.13 -29.11 71.48
CA ARG A 287 -21.11 -30.18 71.28
C ARG A 287 -21.88 -30.45 72.56
#